data_AF-A0A934FWX4-F1
#
_entry.id   AF-A0A934FWX4-F1
#
_cell.length_a   1.000
_cell.length_b   1.000
_cell.length_c   1.000
_cell.angle_alpha   90.00
_cell.angle_beta   90.00
_cell.angle_gamma   90.00
#
_symmetry.space_group_name_H-M   'P 1'
#
loop_
_entity.id
_entity.type
_entity.pdbx_description
1 polymer ?
#
loop_
_entity_poly.entity_id
_entity_poly.type
_entity_poly.pdbx_seq_one_letter_code
_entity_poly.pdbx_strand_id
1 'polypeptide(L)'
;MTGLFNGAKALIRFGAAVLLGRNIPGRSHARRPLAGAQAASGPVSPRHIRRAVYGGERGGSVIYLLVAILIISATVFVYYTKQARERQGQGQATSEPVPGPREPSDVIGQAQEIKIAVKSETGDPLDAEIVQATDAANAGEYGRAERQLRDLMRLHPGSARAAEALATVLNNAATQLSNKGRHTEARDYLKEAWKISDNVIIARNLAQEQIKLNDMAGAAHTLEQVEGDPAARQTLAWVYYQLAGAALDENRKDEALKYYELLAALQPDDVKLRDFIAGLKAETTADNGMGSADGANFIVRYEGGENAVTGHVIGLLLEEAYHKVGSDLNFYPEDRIEAVLYMRENFHDVTGSPSWAGALYDGRIKVPAGGVTDRSELLEKVLFHEYTHAVVHRLSGARAPVWLNEGLAQIEEGKDDSAEKEALKQFAIAARDKKGGSNVLRRLEGSFMGLSADKAAWAYLLSLSSTRYMTREFGVFSARSVLENLRDGKGMDEALNNALSISYDNFCDAWLTSLSNG
;
A
#
# COMPACT_ATOMS: atom_id res chain seq x y z
N MET A 1 11.25 -19.34 -0.37
CA MET A 1 11.50 -18.63 -1.64
C MET A 1 12.60 -19.26 -2.53
N THR A 2 13.40 -20.21 -2.06
CA THR A 2 14.59 -20.75 -2.76
C THR A 2 14.31 -21.90 -3.75
N GLY A 3 13.23 -22.68 -3.57
CA GLY A 3 12.97 -23.90 -4.36
C GLY A 3 12.32 -23.70 -5.74
N LEU A 4 11.65 -22.57 -6.00
CA LEU A 4 11.07 -22.27 -7.32
C LEU A 4 12.08 -21.60 -8.28
N PHE A 5 12.92 -20.70 -7.78
CA PHE A 5 13.89 -19.95 -8.60
C PHE A 5 15.11 -20.74 -9.07
N ASN A 6 15.38 -21.92 -8.49
CA ASN A 6 16.44 -22.80 -8.97
C ASN A 6 16.10 -23.45 -10.34
N GLY A 7 14.83 -23.51 -10.73
CA GLY A 7 14.41 -24.00 -12.06
C GLY A 7 14.76 -23.04 -13.19
N ALA A 8 14.59 -21.73 -12.98
CA ALA A 8 14.91 -20.70 -13.98
C ALA A 8 16.43 -20.62 -14.29
N LYS A 9 17.29 -20.89 -13.30
CA LYS A 9 18.75 -20.98 -13.50
C LYS A 9 19.18 -22.18 -14.34
N ALA A 10 18.36 -23.24 -14.43
CA ALA A 10 18.66 -24.42 -15.24
C ALA A 10 18.34 -24.20 -16.73
N LEU A 11 17.29 -23.42 -17.06
CA LEU A 11 16.93 -23.09 -18.44
C LEU A 11 17.97 -22.19 -19.14
N ILE A 12 18.59 -21.25 -18.42
CA ILE A 12 19.68 -20.42 -18.96
C ILE A 12 20.91 -21.27 -19.35
N ARG A 13 21.16 -22.39 -18.65
CA ARG A 13 22.28 -23.29 -18.96
C ARG A 13 22.02 -24.22 -20.15
N PHE A 14 20.77 -24.52 -20.46
CA PHE A 14 20.43 -25.39 -21.60
C PHE A 14 20.44 -24.64 -22.94
N GLY A 15 20.03 -23.37 -22.95
CA GLY A 15 20.13 -22.52 -24.15
C GLY A 15 21.56 -22.26 -24.62
N ALA A 16 22.53 -22.22 -23.70
CA ALA A 16 23.95 -22.02 -24.02
C ALA A 16 24.65 -23.27 -24.59
N ALA A 17 24.11 -24.47 -24.38
CA ALA A 17 24.72 -25.72 -24.81
C ALA A 17 24.37 -26.14 -26.26
N VAL A 18 23.31 -25.57 -26.84
CA VAL A 18 22.91 -25.82 -28.25
C VAL A 18 23.61 -24.86 -29.23
N LEU A 19 24.15 -23.72 -28.74
CA LEU A 19 24.87 -22.72 -29.55
C LEU A 19 26.40 -22.91 -29.60
N LEU A 20 26.95 -23.85 -28.83
CA LEU A 20 28.37 -24.18 -28.84
C LEU A 20 28.55 -25.65 -29.24
N GLY A 21 28.48 -25.90 -30.55
CA GLY A 21 28.89 -27.18 -31.12
C GLY A 21 30.30 -27.55 -30.68
N ARG A 22 30.42 -28.47 -29.72
CA ARG A 22 31.69 -29.08 -29.34
C ARG A 22 31.56 -30.59 -29.33
N ASN A 23 32.12 -31.17 -30.39
CA ASN A 23 32.50 -32.57 -30.51
C ASN A 23 33.32 -33.03 -29.30
N ILE A 24 32.97 -34.21 -28.79
CA ILE A 24 33.83 -35.05 -27.96
C ILE A 24 34.92 -35.65 -28.86
N PRO A 25 36.19 -35.70 -28.41
CA PRO A 25 37.03 -36.82 -28.86
C PRO A 25 37.80 -37.49 -27.72
N GLY A 26 37.92 -38.80 -27.88
CA GLY A 26 38.68 -39.69 -27.04
C GLY A 26 40.17 -39.72 -27.41
N ARG A 27 40.88 -40.50 -26.60
CA ARG A 27 42.34 -40.64 -26.53
C ARG A 27 43.01 -41.27 -27.75
N SER A 28 44.23 -40.78 -27.98
CA SER A 28 45.50 -41.52 -28.13
C SER A 28 46.19 -41.67 -29.49
N HIS A 29 47.50 -41.37 -29.39
CA HIS A 29 48.68 -41.93 -30.08
C HIS A 29 49.02 -41.55 -31.53
N ALA A 30 49.97 -40.61 -31.60
CA ALA A 30 51.38 -40.82 -31.98
C ALA A 30 51.80 -40.93 -33.47
N ARG A 31 52.84 -40.12 -33.75
CA ARG A 31 54.01 -40.31 -34.65
C ARG A 31 54.08 -39.49 -35.96
N ARG A 32 55.01 -38.54 -35.85
CA ARG A 32 56.16 -38.20 -36.74
C ARG A 32 55.95 -37.41 -38.04
N PRO A 33 56.98 -36.62 -38.44
CA PRO A 33 56.86 -35.46 -39.32
C PRO A 33 57.75 -35.58 -40.60
N LEU A 34 57.94 -34.44 -41.29
CA LEU A 34 58.92 -34.12 -42.35
C LEU A 34 58.41 -34.40 -43.78
N ALA A 35 58.75 -33.65 -44.84
CA ALA A 35 59.46 -32.38 -45.08
C ALA A 35 59.46 -32.14 -46.61
N GLY A 36 59.84 -30.93 -47.05
CA GLY A 36 60.33 -30.63 -48.42
C GLY A 36 59.39 -29.69 -49.19
N ALA A 37 59.69 -28.41 -49.44
CA ALA A 37 60.77 -27.84 -50.28
C ALA A 37 60.67 -28.38 -51.73
N GLN A 38 60.66 -27.61 -52.83
CA GLN A 38 61.23 -26.31 -53.24
C GLN A 38 60.54 -25.93 -54.59
N ALA A 39 60.31 -24.63 -54.89
CA ALA A 39 61.02 -23.82 -55.91
C ALA A 39 60.99 -24.37 -57.38
N ALA A 40 60.77 -23.65 -58.48
CA ALA A 40 60.75 -22.22 -58.80
C ALA A 40 60.18 -21.97 -60.23
N SER A 41 59.92 -20.67 -60.51
CA SER A 41 60.13 -19.93 -61.79
C SER A 41 59.27 -20.18 -63.05
N GLY A 42 58.73 -19.07 -63.59
CA GLY A 42 58.68 -18.82 -65.05
C GLY A 42 57.30 -18.56 -65.67
N PRO A 43 57.17 -17.70 -66.71
CA PRO A 43 56.10 -16.70 -66.80
C PRO A 43 55.10 -16.88 -67.98
N VAL A 44 54.17 -15.90 -68.10
CA VAL A 44 53.37 -15.48 -69.28
C VAL A 44 51.84 -15.76 -69.24
N SER A 45 51.07 -14.69 -69.49
CA SER A 45 49.60 -14.49 -69.58
C SER A 45 48.97 -15.09 -70.88
N PRO A 46 47.66 -14.97 -71.25
CA PRO A 46 46.50 -14.35 -70.59
C PRO A 46 45.14 -15.11 -70.68
N ARG A 47 44.14 -14.58 -69.94
CA ARG A 47 42.66 -14.71 -70.06
C ARG A 47 42.04 -16.08 -69.79
N HIS A 48 41.14 -16.14 -68.81
CA HIS A 48 39.77 -16.69 -68.92
C HIS A 48 38.87 -16.06 -67.84
N ILE A 49 37.68 -15.64 -68.26
CA ILE A 49 36.64 -14.94 -67.48
C ILE A 49 35.96 -15.93 -66.53
N ARG A 50 35.89 -15.64 -65.22
CA ARG A 50 34.84 -16.16 -64.32
C ARG A 50 34.48 -15.16 -63.22
N ARG A 51 33.17 -14.99 -63.02
CA ARG A 51 32.44 -14.19 -62.03
C ARG A 51 32.99 -14.35 -60.60
N ALA A 52 33.20 -13.24 -59.89
CA ALA A 52 33.40 -13.22 -58.45
C ALA A 52 32.12 -12.76 -57.74
N VAL A 53 31.68 -13.59 -56.81
CA VAL A 53 30.55 -13.44 -55.90
C VAL A 53 30.98 -12.58 -54.71
N TYR A 54 30.15 -11.62 -54.31
CA TYR A 54 30.27 -10.89 -53.05
C TYR A 54 30.14 -11.85 -51.86
N GLY A 55 31.13 -11.87 -50.97
CA GLY A 55 31.13 -12.70 -49.76
C GLY A 55 31.79 -12.02 -48.56
N GLY A 56 30.96 -11.45 -47.69
CA GLY A 56 31.03 -11.55 -46.23
C GLY A 56 32.22 -10.95 -45.44
N GLU A 57 32.04 -9.71 -44.97
CA GLU A 57 32.59 -9.25 -43.67
C GLU A 57 31.43 -8.82 -42.76
N ARG A 58 30.98 -9.71 -41.86
CA ARG A 58 29.99 -9.42 -40.80
C ARG A 58 30.43 -9.93 -39.42
N GLY A 59 31.75 -10.12 -39.21
CA GLY A 59 32.29 -10.63 -37.94
C GLY A 59 32.81 -9.56 -36.98
N GLY A 60 33.35 -8.44 -37.50
CA GLY A 60 34.02 -7.43 -36.67
C GLY A 60 33.08 -6.56 -35.85
N SER A 61 31.97 -6.09 -36.42
CA SER A 61 31.09 -5.09 -35.79
C SER A 61 30.33 -5.60 -34.57
N VAL A 62 30.05 -6.90 -34.48
CA VAL A 62 29.33 -7.51 -33.35
C VAL A 62 30.24 -7.63 -32.12
N ILE A 63 31.54 -7.89 -32.32
CA ILE A 63 32.51 -8.02 -31.23
C ILE A 63 32.78 -6.66 -30.57
N TYR A 64 32.89 -5.59 -31.37
CA TYR A 64 33.05 -4.23 -30.83
C TYR A 64 31.81 -3.75 -30.04
N LEU A 65 30.60 -4.12 -30.50
CA LEU A 65 29.36 -3.80 -29.79
C LEU A 65 29.27 -4.52 -28.44
N LEU A 66 29.64 -5.80 -28.38
CA LEU A 66 29.62 -6.59 -27.14
C LEU A 66 30.66 -6.10 -26.12
N VAL A 67 31.85 -5.70 -26.57
CA VAL A 67 32.89 -5.12 -25.70
C VAL A 67 32.47 -3.75 -25.17
N ALA A 68 31.84 -2.91 -26.00
CA ALA A 68 31.30 -1.61 -25.57
C ALA A 68 30.18 -1.77 -24.53
N ILE A 69 29.27 -2.74 -24.72
CA ILE A 69 28.21 -3.06 -23.76
C ILE A 69 28.80 -3.54 -22.43
N LEU A 70 29.85 -4.36 -22.44
CA LEU A 70 30.51 -4.85 -21.23
C LEU A 70 31.21 -3.72 -20.45
N ILE A 71 31.86 -2.78 -21.14
CA ILE A 71 32.52 -1.63 -20.51
C ILE A 71 31.49 -0.65 -19.92
N ILE A 72 30.40 -0.39 -20.63
CA ILE A 72 29.28 0.43 -20.13
C ILE A 72 28.65 -0.24 -18.91
N SER A 73 28.40 -1.55 -18.96
CA SER A 73 27.81 -2.32 -17.85
C SER A 73 28.69 -2.31 -16.60
N ALA A 74 30.02 -2.42 -16.75
CA ALA A 74 30.96 -2.34 -15.64
C ALA A 74 31.04 -0.93 -15.03
N THR A 75 30.96 0.11 -15.87
CA THR A 75 30.97 1.52 -15.42
C THR A 75 29.68 1.85 -14.67
N VAL A 76 28.54 1.39 -15.17
CA VAL A 76 27.24 1.48 -14.52
C VAL A 76 27.24 0.73 -13.19
N PHE A 77 27.77 -0.50 -13.14
CA PHE A 77 27.87 -1.29 -11.90
C PHE A 77 28.73 -0.59 -10.83
N VAL A 78 29.87 0.01 -11.20
CA VAL A 78 30.73 0.76 -10.27
C VAL A 78 30.04 2.05 -9.80
N TYR A 79 29.33 2.75 -10.67
CA TYR A 79 28.54 3.94 -10.31
C TYR A 79 27.43 3.59 -9.30
N TYR A 80 26.64 2.54 -9.57
CA TYR A 80 25.55 2.11 -8.69
C TYR A 80 26.03 1.53 -7.36
N THR A 81 27.16 0.80 -7.33
CA THR A 81 27.71 0.26 -6.07
C THR A 81 28.31 1.35 -5.19
N LYS A 82 28.86 2.42 -5.77
CA LYS A 82 29.30 3.61 -5.04
C LYS A 82 28.10 4.37 -4.46
N GLN A 83 27.05 4.59 -5.25
CA GLN A 83 25.83 5.27 -4.82
C GLN A 83 25.05 4.46 -3.76
N ALA A 84 25.06 3.13 -3.83
CA ALA A 84 24.44 2.25 -2.83
C ALA A 84 25.15 2.30 -1.46
N ARG A 85 26.47 2.55 -1.43
CA ARG A 85 27.21 2.75 -0.16
C ARG A 85 26.92 4.11 0.47
N GLU A 86 26.66 5.13 -0.34
CA GLU A 86 26.26 6.47 0.12
C GLU A 86 24.81 6.48 0.65
N ARG A 87 23.93 5.61 0.11
CA ARG A 87 22.51 5.45 0.50
C ARG A 87 22.26 4.71 1.82
N GLN A 88 23.23 4.01 2.40
CA GLN A 88 23.04 3.37 3.71
C GLN A 88 22.99 4.38 4.90
N GLY A 89 23.15 5.68 4.65
CA GLY A 89 23.17 6.74 5.66
C GLY A 89 21.93 7.64 5.73
N GLN A 90 20.93 7.51 4.85
CA GLN A 90 19.76 8.40 4.81
C GLN A 90 18.47 7.58 4.76
N GLY A 91 17.61 7.78 5.76
CA GLY A 91 16.34 7.06 5.93
C GLY A 91 15.44 7.20 4.70
N GLN A 92 14.93 6.07 4.22
CA GLN A 92 13.97 6.00 3.11
C GLN A 92 12.57 6.34 3.64
N ALA A 93 11.92 7.32 3.01
CA ALA A 93 10.49 7.57 3.21
C ALA A 93 9.70 6.34 2.77
N THR A 94 8.97 5.73 3.71
CA THR A 94 8.13 4.56 3.46
C THR A 94 6.76 5.02 2.98
N SER A 95 6.35 4.60 1.78
CA SER A 95 4.95 4.66 1.30
C SER A 95 4.07 3.55 1.91
N GLU A 96 4.56 2.82 2.92
CA GLU A 96 3.74 1.91 3.69
C GLU A 96 2.91 2.72 4.69
N PRO A 97 1.60 2.46 4.82
CA PRO A 97 0.82 3.05 5.89
C PRO A 97 1.48 2.70 7.22
N VAL A 98 1.66 3.70 8.09
CA VAL A 98 2.17 3.48 9.44
C VAL A 98 1.29 2.42 10.09
N PRO A 99 1.84 1.30 10.57
CA PRO A 99 1.03 0.29 11.23
C PRO A 99 0.26 0.95 12.38
N GLY A 100 -1.07 0.90 12.30
CA GLY A 100 -1.92 1.52 13.31
C GLY A 100 -1.67 0.92 14.70
N PRO A 101 -1.85 1.70 15.78
CA PRO A 101 -1.93 1.14 17.11
C PRO A 101 -3.04 0.08 17.17
N ARG A 102 -2.95 -0.86 18.11
CA ARG A 102 -3.99 -1.88 18.31
C ARG A 102 -5.36 -1.24 18.49
N GLU A 103 -6.38 -1.86 17.90
CA GLU A 103 -7.75 -1.37 17.96
C GLU A 103 -8.31 -1.32 19.39
N PRO A 104 -9.28 -0.43 19.66
CA PRO A 104 -9.96 -0.30 20.92
C PRO A 104 -10.55 -1.60 21.43
N SER A 105 -11.00 -2.53 20.59
CA SER A 105 -11.52 -3.81 21.08
C SER A 105 -10.44 -4.68 21.72
N ASP A 106 -9.18 -4.51 21.31
CA ASP A 106 -8.03 -5.23 21.85
C ASP A 106 -7.42 -4.53 23.08
N VAL A 107 -7.74 -3.25 23.27
CA VAL A 107 -7.13 -2.35 24.27
C VAL A 107 -8.12 -1.94 25.37
N ILE A 108 -9.36 -1.71 24.97
CA ILE A 108 -10.48 -1.30 25.79
C ILE A 108 -11.47 -2.46 25.81
N GLY A 109 -11.43 -3.19 26.93
CA GLY A 109 -12.45 -4.18 27.26
C GLY A 109 -13.85 -3.55 27.32
N GLN A 110 -14.85 -4.35 27.65
CA GLN A 110 -16.20 -3.83 27.89
C GLN A 110 -16.18 -2.69 28.93
N ALA A 111 -17.14 -1.76 28.80
CA ALA A 111 -17.30 -0.64 29.73
C ALA A 111 -17.20 -1.15 31.16
N GLN A 112 -16.33 -0.51 31.95
CA GLN A 112 -15.91 -1.05 33.24
C GLN A 112 -16.81 -0.50 34.34
N GLU A 113 -17.46 -1.40 35.08
CA GLU A 113 -18.12 -1.02 36.33
C GLU A 113 -17.09 -0.64 37.40
N ILE A 114 -17.37 0.42 38.12
CA ILE A 114 -16.62 0.82 39.31
C ILE A 114 -17.25 0.09 40.49
N LYS A 115 -16.43 -0.64 41.25
CA LYS A 115 -16.90 -1.32 42.46
C LYS A 115 -17.46 -0.29 43.43
N ILE A 116 -18.72 -0.46 43.80
CA ILE A 116 -19.40 0.40 44.77
C ILE A 116 -18.97 -0.05 46.17
N ALA A 117 -17.83 0.46 46.63
CA ALA A 117 -17.24 0.13 47.93
C ALA A 117 -17.23 1.37 48.83
N VAL A 118 -18.40 1.93 49.12
CA VAL A 118 -18.51 2.96 50.14
C VAL A 118 -18.50 2.28 51.51
N LYS A 119 -17.32 2.26 52.17
CA LYS A 119 -17.23 1.82 53.56
C LYS A 119 -18.07 2.77 54.42
N SER A 120 -18.85 2.24 55.35
CA SER A 120 -19.50 3.06 56.37
C SER A 120 -18.43 3.88 57.10
N GLU A 121 -18.65 5.19 57.21
CA GLU A 121 -17.79 6.13 57.90
C GLU A 121 -18.52 6.65 59.12
N THR A 122 -18.18 6.09 60.28
CA THR A 122 -18.62 6.57 61.59
C THR A 122 -18.30 8.06 61.74
N GLY A 123 -19.34 8.88 61.83
CA GLY A 123 -19.25 10.34 62.03
C GLY A 123 -19.71 11.19 60.85
N ASP A 124 -19.94 10.60 59.67
CA ASP A 124 -20.61 11.29 58.56
C ASP A 124 -22.14 11.29 58.78
N PRO A 125 -22.78 12.46 58.91
CA PRO A 125 -24.23 12.54 59.13
C PRO A 125 -25.06 12.00 57.94
N LEU A 126 -24.45 11.79 56.78
CA LEU A 126 -25.10 11.27 55.57
C LEU A 126 -24.76 9.80 55.28
N ASP A 127 -24.04 9.13 56.19
CA ASP A 127 -23.53 7.77 56.00
C ASP A 127 -24.65 6.77 55.67
N ALA A 128 -25.74 6.81 56.44
CA ALA A 128 -26.83 5.85 56.32
C ALA A 128 -27.54 5.99 54.96
N GLU A 129 -27.81 7.21 54.52
CA GLU A 129 -28.47 7.51 53.26
C GLU A 129 -27.58 7.18 52.06
N ILE A 130 -26.27 7.49 52.13
CA ILE A 130 -25.31 7.13 51.09
C ILE A 130 -25.20 5.60 50.98
N VAL A 131 -25.05 4.89 52.10
CA VAL A 131 -24.99 3.43 52.13
C VAL A 131 -26.25 2.82 51.53
N GLN A 132 -27.43 3.31 51.91
CA GLN A 132 -28.71 2.83 51.38
C GLN A 132 -28.80 3.01 49.85
N ALA A 133 -28.38 4.15 49.32
CA ALA A 133 -28.38 4.38 47.89
C ALA A 133 -27.37 3.48 47.15
N THR A 134 -26.19 3.27 47.73
CA THR A 134 -25.19 2.36 47.16
C THR A 134 -25.61 0.90 47.19
N ASP A 135 -26.34 0.47 48.22
CA ASP A 135 -26.93 -0.88 48.29
C ASP A 135 -27.98 -1.09 47.20
N ALA A 136 -28.83 -0.09 46.95
CA ALA A 136 -29.79 -0.12 45.84
C ALA A 136 -29.05 -0.25 44.49
N ALA A 137 -27.95 0.47 44.29
CA ALA A 137 -27.14 0.34 43.08
C ALA A 137 -26.48 -1.03 42.95
N ASN A 138 -25.97 -1.61 44.05
CA ASN A 138 -25.43 -2.98 44.07
C ASN A 138 -26.49 -4.04 43.75
N ALA A 139 -27.76 -3.77 44.06
CA ALA A 139 -28.90 -4.60 43.65
C ALA A 139 -29.33 -4.38 42.18
N GLY A 140 -28.64 -3.51 41.43
CA GLY A 140 -28.98 -3.14 40.05
C GLY A 140 -30.11 -2.12 39.92
N GLU A 141 -30.60 -1.56 41.02
CA GLU A 141 -31.66 -0.54 41.06
C GLU A 141 -31.09 0.87 40.80
N TYR A 142 -30.32 1.07 39.72
CA TYR A 142 -29.60 2.33 39.48
C TYR A 142 -30.50 3.55 39.44
N GLY A 143 -31.70 3.47 38.86
CA GLY A 143 -32.64 4.60 38.83
C GLY A 143 -33.14 5.01 40.22
N ARG A 144 -33.21 4.08 41.18
CA ARG A 144 -33.54 4.39 42.57
C ARG A 144 -32.35 5.05 43.27
N ALA A 145 -31.17 4.44 43.15
CA ALA A 145 -29.94 4.96 43.72
C ALA A 145 -29.62 6.38 43.22
N GLU A 146 -29.74 6.61 41.91
CA GLU A 146 -29.56 7.91 41.28
C GLU A 146 -30.50 8.96 41.90
N ARG A 147 -31.81 8.66 42.01
CA ARG A 147 -32.77 9.60 42.63
C ARG A 147 -32.41 9.94 44.07
N GLN A 148 -32.08 8.93 44.87
CA GLN A 148 -31.69 9.13 46.27
C GLN A 148 -30.45 10.01 46.40
N LEU A 149 -29.41 9.76 45.60
CA LEU A 149 -28.16 10.52 45.64
C LEU A 149 -28.34 11.94 45.09
N ARG A 150 -29.16 12.14 44.05
CA ARG A 150 -29.50 13.49 43.56
C ARG A 150 -30.26 14.30 44.60
N ASP A 151 -31.22 13.70 45.28
CA ASP A 151 -31.95 14.36 46.37
C ASP A 151 -31.02 14.72 47.52
N LEU A 152 -30.09 13.82 47.86
CA LEU A 152 -29.08 14.06 48.89
C LEU A 152 -28.12 15.19 48.50
N MET A 153 -27.65 15.24 47.24
CA MET A 153 -26.82 16.34 46.73
C MET A 153 -27.56 17.67 46.67
N ARG A 154 -28.87 17.66 46.42
CA ARG A 154 -29.70 18.87 46.45
C ARG A 154 -29.83 19.43 47.87
N LEU A 155 -29.94 18.57 48.88
CA LEU A 155 -30.01 18.96 50.29
C LEU A 155 -28.63 19.31 50.87
N HIS A 156 -27.58 18.66 50.37
CA HIS A 156 -26.20 18.78 50.84
C HIS A 156 -25.20 18.97 49.68
N PRO A 157 -25.19 20.13 48.98
CA PRO A 157 -24.39 20.32 47.77
C PRO A 157 -22.86 20.20 47.93
N GLY A 158 -22.36 20.33 49.16
CA GLY A 158 -20.93 20.22 49.48
C GLY A 158 -20.45 18.80 49.83
N SER A 159 -21.32 17.79 49.80
CA SER A 159 -20.94 16.42 50.17
C SER A 159 -20.14 15.75 49.05
N ALA A 160 -18.80 15.75 49.17
CA ALA A 160 -17.91 15.08 48.25
C ALA A 160 -18.18 13.57 48.16
N ARG A 161 -18.55 12.94 49.29
CA ARG A 161 -18.84 11.51 49.35
C ARG A 161 -20.13 11.14 48.60
N ALA A 162 -21.17 11.97 48.73
CA ALA A 162 -22.40 11.80 47.96
C ALA A 162 -22.19 12.03 46.47
N ALA A 163 -21.38 13.03 46.12
CA ALA A 163 -20.99 13.33 44.74
C ALA A 163 -20.24 12.14 44.10
N GLU A 164 -19.24 11.58 44.78
CA GLU A 164 -18.48 10.42 44.30
C GLU A 164 -19.36 9.16 44.18
N ALA A 165 -20.27 8.95 45.14
CA ALA A 165 -21.26 7.87 45.06
C ALA A 165 -22.19 8.06 43.85
N LEU A 166 -22.65 9.29 43.57
CA LEU A 166 -23.47 9.58 42.39
C LEU A 166 -22.69 9.31 41.10
N ALA A 167 -21.46 9.79 40.98
CA ALA A 167 -20.61 9.55 39.82
C ALA A 167 -20.41 8.04 39.55
N THR A 168 -20.19 7.26 40.60
CA THR A 168 -20.08 5.79 40.52
C THR A 168 -21.38 5.14 40.03
N VAL A 169 -22.53 5.56 40.57
CA VAL A 169 -23.85 5.06 40.16
C VAL A 169 -24.14 5.40 38.70
N LEU A 170 -23.86 6.64 38.28
CA LEU A 170 -24.03 7.09 36.90
C LEU A 170 -23.15 6.29 35.93
N ASN A 171 -21.88 6.04 36.29
CA ASN A 171 -20.98 5.20 35.50
C ASN A 171 -21.53 3.78 35.31
N ASN A 172 -21.97 3.12 36.38
CA ASN A 172 -22.45 1.74 36.30
C ASN A 172 -23.80 1.65 35.56
N ALA A 173 -24.67 2.64 35.73
CA ALA A 173 -25.88 2.78 34.94
C ALA A 173 -25.57 2.91 33.43
N ALA A 174 -24.57 3.73 33.08
CA ALA A 174 -24.10 3.87 31.71
C ALA A 174 -23.55 2.57 31.13
N THR A 175 -22.79 1.78 31.90
CA THR A 175 -22.32 0.46 31.48
C THR A 175 -23.49 -0.47 31.13
N GLN A 176 -24.56 -0.50 31.94
CA GLN A 176 -25.76 -1.27 31.61
C GLN A 176 -26.48 -0.76 30.35
N LEU A 177 -26.56 0.56 30.16
CA LEU A 177 -27.15 1.16 28.96
C LEU A 177 -26.34 0.79 27.71
N SER A 178 -25.01 0.86 27.81
CA SER A 178 -24.08 0.48 26.74
C SER A 178 -24.24 -0.99 26.35
N ASN A 179 -24.35 -1.90 27.33
CA ASN A 179 -24.61 -3.32 27.09
C ASN A 179 -25.95 -3.61 26.40
N LYS A 180 -26.91 -2.67 26.50
CA LYS A 180 -28.21 -2.73 25.81
C LYS A 180 -28.18 -1.99 24.45
N GLY A 181 -27.02 -1.52 24.00
CA GLY A 181 -26.86 -0.74 22.77
C GLY A 181 -27.33 0.72 22.85
N ARG A 182 -27.67 1.22 24.05
CA ARG A 182 -28.17 2.59 24.28
C ARG A 182 -27.01 3.57 24.47
N HIS A 183 -26.13 3.66 23.48
CA HIS A 183 -24.85 4.39 23.54
C HIS A 183 -25.00 5.89 23.79
N THR A 184 -26.00 6.55 23.18
CA THR A 184 -26.25 7.99 23.39
C THR A 184 -26.57 8.31 24.85
N GLU A 185 -27.43 7.50 25.47
CA GLU A 185 -27.81 7.68 26.87
C GLU A 185 -26.66 7.33 27.81
N ALA A 186 -25.92 6.24 27.52
CA ALA A 186 -24.72 5.88 28.28
C ALA A 186 -23.70 7.03 28.29
N ARG A 187 -23.42 7.63 27.12
CA ARG A 187 -22.54 8.79 26.99
C ARG A 187 -23.04 9.97 27.83
N ASP A 188 -24.34 10.26 27.84
CA ASP A 188 -24.88 11.40 28.57
C ASP A 188 -24.76 11.22 30.09
N TYR A 189 -25.02 10.01 30.60
CA TYR A 189 -24.74 9.62 31.99
C TYR A 189 -23.25 9.77 32.34
N LEU A 190 -22.35 9.33 31.45
CA LEU A 190 -20.90 9.42 31.65
C LEU A 190 -20.38 10.86 31.59
N LYS A 191 -20.92 11.70 30.70
CA LYS A 191 -20.62 13.14 30.65
C LYS A 191 -21.00 13.84 31.95
N GLU A 192 -22.11 13.43 32.57
CA GLU A 192 -22.49 13.95 33.87
C GLU A 192 -21.56 13.44 34.98
N ALA A 193 -21.30 12.13 35.00
CA ALA A 193 -20.39 11.53 35.98
C ALA A 193 -18.99 12.16 35.94
N TRP A 194 -18.46 12.44 34.74
CA TRP A 194 -17.16 13.08 34.53
C TRP A 194 -17.10 14.54 35.00
N LYS A 195 -18.24 15.25 35.05
CA LYS A 195 -18.30 16.60 35.63
C LYS A 195 -18.23 16.58 37.16
N ILE A 196 -18.52 15.42 37.77
CA ILE A 196 -18.62 15.25 39.22
C ILE A 196 -17.33 14.64 39.79
N SER A 197 -16.68 13.74 39.04
CA SER A 197 -15.54 12.95 39.50
C SER A 197 -14.44 12.88 38.44
N ASP A 198 -13.19 13.06 38.87
CA ASP A 198 -11.98 12.93 38.04
C ASP A 198 -11.52 11.45 37.92
N ASN A 199 -12.42 10.50 38.16
CA ASN A 199 -12.10 9.07 38.09
C ASN A 199 -11.81 8.63 36.65
N VAL A 200 -10.59 8.17 36.41
CA VAL A 200 -10.11 7.76 35.08
C VAL A 200 -10.97 6.69 34.40
N ILE A 201 -11.63 5.82 35.16
CA ILE A 201 -12.51 4.79 34.59
C ILE A 201 -13.72 5.45 33.91
N ILE A 202 -14.25 6.54 34.49
CA ILE A 202 -15.37 7.29 33.93
C ILE A 202 -14.95 7.94 32.61
N ALA A 203 -13.79 8.61 32.57
CA ALA A 203 -13.25 9.20 31.36
C ALA A 203 -13.03 8.15 30.26
N ARG A 204 -12.47 6.98 30.61
CA ARG A 204 -12.27 5.89 29.65
C ARG A 204 -13.58 5.33 29.11
N ASN A 205 -14.56 5.09 29.97
CA ASN A 205 -15.89 4.64 29.55
C ASN A 205 -16.58 5.70 28.67
N LEU A 206 -16.47 6.99 29.01
CA LEU A 206 -17.02 8.08 28.21
C LEU A 206 -16.41 8.09 26.81
N ALA A 207 -15.08 8.01 26.72
CA ALA A 207 -14.37 7.95 25.45
C ALA A 207 -14.79 6.73 24.61
N GLN A 208 -15.03 5.57 25.22
CA GLN A 208 -15.55 4.41 24.50
C GLN A 208 -16.92 4.66 23.90
N GLU A 209 -17.84 5.26 24.63
CA GLU A 209 -19.18 5.56 24.09
C GLU A 209 -19.10 6.62 22.98
N GLN A 210 -18.19 7.58 23.08
CA GLN A 210 -17.92 8.54 22.01
C GLN A 210 -17.38 7.84 20.75
N ILE A 211 -16.42 6.92 20.88
CA ILE A 211 -15.89 6.11 19.77
C ILE A 211 -17.01 5.30 19.10
N LYS A 212 -17.87 4.63 19.88
CA LYS A 212 -19.01 3.85 19.34
C LYS A 212 -20.03 4.73 18.59
N LEU A 213 -20.12 6.00 18.96
CA LEU A 213 -20.96 7.00 18.30
C LEU A 213 -20.24 7.76 17.18
N ASN A 214 -19.04 7.34 16.81
CA ASN A 214 -18.17 7.98 15.81
C ASN A 214 -17.77 9.43 16.17
N ASP A 215 -17.78 9.79 17.45
CA ASP A 215 -17.32 11.08 17.99
C ASP A 215 -15.84 10.99 18.40
N MET A 216 -14.96 10.81 17.41
CA MET A 216 -13.51 10.65 17.65
C MET A 216 -12.88 11.89 18.28
N ALA A 217 -13.29 13.09 17.85
CA ALA A 217 -12.80 14.35 18.41
C ALA A 217 -13.20 14.52 19.88
N GLY A 218 -14.44 14.17 20.22
CA GLY A 218 -14.90 14.15 21.61
C GLY A 218 -14.13 13.13 22.46
N ALA A 219 -13.87 11.94 21.93
CA ALA A 219 -13.09 10.91 22.62
C ALA A 219 -11.65 11.37 22.88
N ALA A 220 -10.99 11.98 21.90
CA ALA A 220 -9.66 12.56 22.06
C ALA A 220 -9.65 13.59 23.19
N HIS A 221 -10.58 14.55 23.17
CA HIS A 221 -10.69 15.59 24.19
C HIS A 221 -10.86 15.03 25.61
N THR A 222 -11.68 14.00 25.78
CA THR A 222 -11.86 13.35 27.08
C THR A 222 -10.60 12.61 27.54
N LEU A 223 -9.91 11.90 26.65
CA LEU A 223 -8.72 11.12 26.99
C LEU A 223 -7.47 11.98 27.24
N GLU A 224 -7.34 13.12 26.57
CA GLU A 224 -6.27 14.11 26.82
C GLU A 224 -6.22 14.54 28.29
N GLN A 225 -7.38 14.62 28.96
CA GLN A 225 -7.48 15.01 30.37
C GLN A 225 -6.93 13.94 31.33
N VAL A 226 -6.78 12.70 30.87
CA VAL A 226 -6.33 11.55 31.66
C VAL A 226 -5.17 10.80 31.00
N GLU A 227 -4.36 11.48 30.18
CA GLU A 227 -3.24 10.89 29.43
C GLU A 227 -2.20 10.19 30.33
N GLY A 228 -2.13 10.54 31.61
CA GLY A 228 -1.26 9.89 32.59
C GLY A 228 -1.59 8.42 32.84
N ASP A 229 -2.82 7.96 32.55
CA ASP A 229 -3.19 6.56 32.66
C ASP A 229 -2.75 5.76 31.42
N PRO A 230 -2.01 4.64 31.56
CA PRO A 230 -1.50 3.88 30.43
C PRO A 230 -2.57 3.40 29.45
N ALA A 231 -3.76 3.02 29.94
CA ALA A 231 -4.83 2.51 29.08
C ALA A 231 -5.58 3.63 28.36
N ALA A 232 -5.77 4.78 29.03
CA ALA A 232 -6.26 5.99 28.39
C ALA A 232 -5.28 6.48 27.31
N ARG A 233 -3.97 6.49 27.61
CA ARG A 233 -2.91 6.88 26.66
C ARG A 233 -2.88 5.98 25.43
N GLN A 234 -3.01 4.67 25.62
CA GLN A 234 -3.06 3.71 24.51
C GLN A 234 -4.30 3.92 23.63
N THR A 235 -5.45 4.22 24.25
CA THR A 235 -6.68 4.54 23.52
C THR A 235 -6.53 5.84 22.75
N LEU A 236 -5.97 6.88 23.37
CA LEU A 236 -5.75 8.18 22.74
C LEU A 236 -4.84 8.07 21.51
N ALA A 237 -3.79 7.25 21.59
CA ALA A 237 -2.94 6.94 20.45
C ALA A 237 -3.74 6.35 19.28
N TRP A 238 -4.64 5.41 19.54
CA TRP A 238 -5.51 4.89 18.50
C TRP A 238 -6.45 5.95 17.92
N VAL A 239 -7.07 6.79 18.78
CA VAL A 239 -7.98 7.85 18.33
C VAL A 239 -7.24 8.85 17.43
N TYR A 240 -6.03 9.28 17.80
CA TYR A 240 -5.22 10.16 16.95
C TYR A 240 -4.85 9.51 15.61
N TYR A 241 -4.52 8.22 15.61
CA TYR A 241 -4.27 7.49 14.36
C TYR A 241 -5.49 7.51 13.43
N GLN A 242 -6.70 7.28 13.96
CA GLN A 242 -7.94 7.32 13.16
C GLN A 242 -8.25 8.72 12.64
N LEU A 243 -8.11 9.75 13.47
CA LEU A 243 -8.32 11.14 13.07
C LEU A 243 -7.31 11.56 11.98
N ALA A 244 -6.05 11.13 12.12
CA ALA A 244 -5.00 11.41 11.15
C ALA A 244 -5.28 10.70 9.80
N GLY A 245 -5.67 9.43 9.84
CA GLY A 245 -6.05 8.66 8.64
C GLY A 245 -7.25 9.27 7.91
N ALA A 246 -8.33 9.60 8.65
CA ALA A 246 -9.49 10.26 8.06
C ALA A 246 -9.16 11.62 7.44
N ALA A 247 -8.29 12.40 8.08
CA ALA A 247 -7.82 13.66 7.51
C ALA A 247 -6.97 13.44 6.24
N LEU A 248 -6.14 12.39 6.17
CA LEU A 248 -5.41 12.04 4.94
C LEU A 248 -6.33 11.58 3.82
N ASP A 249 -7.33 10.76 4.12
CA ASP A 249 -8.30 10.28 3.13
C ASP A 249 -9.08 11.43 2.49
N GLU A 250 -9.31 12.50 3.24
CA GLU A 250 -9.92 13.75 2.77
C GLU A 250 -8.91 14.79 2.24
N ASN A 251 -7.64 14.41 2.10
CA ASN A 251 -6.53 15.27 1.63
C ASN A 251 -6.30 16.53 2.50
N ARG A 252 -6.73 16.52 3.78
CA ARG A 252 -6.50 17.56 4.78
C ARG A 252 -5.15 17.33 5.49
N LYS A 253 -4.06 17.43 4.73
CA LYS A 253 -2.70 17.07 5.18
C LYS A 253 -2.19 17.82 6.40
N ASP A 254 -2.47 19.11 6.52
CA ASP A 254 -2.06 19.90 7.69
C ASP A 254 -2.70 19.36 8.98
N GLU A 255 -3.96 18.95 8.89
CA GLU A 255 -4.69 18.37 10.02
C GLU A 255 -4.24 16.93 10.31
N ALA A 256 -3.98 16.14 9.27
CA ALA A 256 -3.37 14.83 9.43
C ALA A 256 -2.00 14.92 10.13
N LEU A 257 -1.13 15.85 9.69
CA LEU A 257 0.16 16.11 10.30
C LEU A 257 0.02 16.44 11.77
N LYS A 258 -0.91 17.33 12.13
CA LYS A 258 -1.19 17.67 13.53
C LYS A 258 -1.50 16.42 14.36
N TYR A 259 -2.37 15.53 13.89
CA TYR A 259 -2.74 14.33 14.63
C TYR A 259 -1.62 13.28 14.69
N TYR A 260 -0.85 13.10 13.61
CA TYR A 260 0.32 12.22 13.65
C TYR A 260 1.42 12.74 14.58
N GLU A 261 1.63 14.05 14.66
CA GLU A 261 2.55 14.64 15.64
C GLU A 261 2.10 14.42 17.08
N LEU A 262 0.80 14.56 17.35
CA LEU A 262 0.22 14.23 18.65
C LEU A 262 0.40 12.74 18.97
N LEU A 263 0.21 11.85 18.00
CA LEU A 263 0.49 10.41 18.15
C LEU A 263 1.97 10.13 18.45
N ALA A 264 2.89 10.79 17.73
CA ALA A 264 4.33 10.62 17.93
C ALA A 264 4.79 11.09 19.32
N ALA A 265 4.11 12.08 19.91
CA ALA A 265 4.35 12.49 21.29
C ALA A 265 3.98 11.39 22.30
N LEU A 266 2.98 10.55 21.99
CA LEU A 266 2.59 9.38 22.81
C LEU A 266 3.50 8.17 22.58
N GLN A 267 4.14 8.08 21.41
CA GLN A 267 4.94 6.95 20.97
C GLN A 267 6.32 7.40 20.41
N PRO A 268 7.18 8.02 21.24
CA PRO A 268 8.43 8.65 20.77
C PRO A 268 9.42 7.66 20.13
N ASP A 269 9.33 6.38 20.49
CA ASP A 269 10.21 5.32 20.00
C ASP A 269 9.79 4.76 18.62
N ASP A 270 8.62 5.17 18.09
CA ASP A 270 8.16 4.70 16.78
C ASP A 270 8.91 5.41 15.64
N VAL A 271 9.98 4.78 15.18
CA VAL A 271 10.81 5.27 14.06
C VAL A 271 9.99 5.37 12.78
N LYS A 272 9.08 4.42 12.51
CA LYS A 272 8.29 4.41 11.27
C LYS A 272 7.34 5.59 11.21
N LEU A 273 6.67 5.88 12.32
CA LEU A 273 5.80 7.05 12.43
C LEU A 273 6.58 8.36 12.24
N ARG A 274 7.79 8.47 12.82
CA ARG A 274 8.63 9.66 12.64
C ARG A 274 9.08 9.85 11.19
N ASP A 275 9.49 8.78 10.52
CA ASP A 275 9.89 8.83 9.11
C ASP A 275 8.70 9.18 8.20
N PHE A 276 7.51 8.65 8.50
CA PHE A 276 6.27 9.00 7.81
C PHE A 276 5.90 10.48 7.98
N ILE A 277 5.94 11.01 9.21
CA ILE A 277 5.70 12.44 9.49
C ILE A 277 6.70 13.31 8.74
N ALA A 278 7.99 12.93 8.72
CA ALA A 278 9.01 13.67 7.99
C ALA A 278 8.73 13.73 6.49
N GLY A 279 8.34 12.59 5.88
CA GLY A 279 7.92 12.53 4.47
C GLY A 279 6.69 13.40 4.21
N LEU A 280 5.65 13.26 5.02
CA LEU A 280 4.40 14.03 4.86
C LEU A 280 4.62 15.55 5.04
N LYS A 281 5.52 15.97 5.94
CA LYS A 281 5.93 17.38 6.09
C LYS A 281 6.67 17.90 4.86
N ALA A 282 7.62 17.13 4.35
CA ALA A 282 8.37 17.50 3.15
C ALA A 282 7.43 17.66 1.96
N GLU A 283 6.49 16.71 1.79
CA GLU A 283 5.46 16.75 0.76
C GLU A 283 4.54 17.98 0.92
N THR A 284 4.02 18.24 2.11
CA THR A 284 3.13 19.39 2.37
C THR A 284 3.84 20.72 2.12
N THR A 285 5.13 20.81 2.47
CA THR A 285 5.94 22.01 2.21
C THR A 285 6.16 22.22 0.72
N ALA A 286 6.43 21.15 -0.02
CA ALA A 286 6.58 21.21 -1.48
C ALA A 286 5.25 21.64 -2.15
N ASP A 287 4.12 21.07 -1.74
CA ASP A 287 2.80 21.37 -2.28
C ASP A 287 2.42 22.87 -2.13
N ASN A 288 2.73 23.48 -0.98
CA ASN A 288 2.37 24.87 -0.67
C ASN A 288 3.03 25.92 -1.59
N GLY A 289 4.13 25.56 -2.27
CA GLY A 289 4.83 26.43 -3.23
C GLY A 289 4.34 26.31 -4.68
N MET A 290 3.38 25.43 -4.96
CA MET A 290 3.00 25.08 -6.34
C MET A 290 1.87 25.94 -6.90
N GLY A 291 1.94 26.24 -8.20
CA GLY A 291 0.80 26.70 -8.99
C GLY A 291 -0.16 25.54 -9.31
N SER A 292 -1.37 25.85 -9.75
CA SER A 292 -2.36 24.85 -10.16
C SER A 292 -2.94 25.11 -11.55
N ALA A 293 -3.38 24.04 -12.20
CA ALA A 293 -4.24 24.04 -13.37
C ALA A 293 -5.44 23.13 -13.05
N ASP A 294 -6.63 23.73 -13.03
CA ASP A 294 -7.85 23.02 -12.69
C ASP A 294 -8.49 22.43 -13.96
N GLY A 295 -8.68 21.11 -13.96
CA GLY A 295 -9.47 20.37 -14.94
C GLY A 295 -10.90 20.14 -14.45
N ALA A 296 -11.67 19.37 -15.22
CA ALA A 296 -13.02 18.97 -14.82
C ALA A 296 -12.95 17.93 -13.69
N ASN A 297 -12.08 16.92 -13.89
CA ASN A 297 -11.93 15.76 -13.02
C ASN A 297 -10.60 15.75 -12.26
N PHE A 298 -9.67 16.65 -12.60
CA PHE A 298 -8.34 16.70 -12.00
C PHE A 298 -7.97 18.09 -11.46
N ILE A 299 -7.11 18.09 -10.45
CA ILE A 299 -6.37 19.28 -10.00
C ILE A 299 -4.90 19.00 -10.24
N VAL A 300 -4.27 19.71 -11.18
CA VAL A 300 -2.86 19.50 -11.52
C VAL A 300 -2.00 20.58 -10.84
N ARG A 301 -1.16 20.18 -9.90
CA ARG A 301 -0.21 21.08 -9.21
C ARG A 301 1.18 20.99 -9.83
N TYR A 302 1.86 22.13 -9.96
CA TYR A 302 3.20 22.20 -10.53
C TYR A 302 4.05 23.29 -9.89
N GLU A 303 5.35 23.03 -9.74
CA GLU A 303 6.33 23.99 -9.23
C GLU A 303 6.79 24.95 -10.34
N GLY A 304 6.77 26.27 -10.10
CA GLY A 304 7.30 27.28 -11.04
C GLY A 304 6.39 27.57 -12.26
N GLY A 305 6.40 28.83 -12.72
CA GLY A 305 5.55 29.28 -13.82
C GLY A 305 5.91 28.65 -15.18
N GLU A 306 7.18 28.28 -15.38
CA GLU A 306 7.66 27.61 -16.60
C GLU A 306 7.02 26.23 -16.85
N ASN A 307 6.49 25.58 -15.80
CA ASN A 307 5.87 24.26 -15.88
C ASN A 307 4.35 24.31 -16.17
N ALA A 308 3.75 25.49 -16.33
CA ALA A 308 2.32 25.63 -16.59
C ALA A 308 1.90 24.92 -17.90
N VAL A 309 2.76 24.93 -18.92
CA VAL A 309 2.52 24.23 -20.19
C VAL A 309 2.52 22.72 -19.99
N THR A 310 3.50 22.19 -19.27
CA THR A 310 3.58 20.76 -18.92
C THR A 310 2.39 20.33 -18.06
N GLY A 311 2.00 21.15 -17.07
CA GLY A 311 0.82 20.93 -16.25
C GLY A 311 -0.46 20.85 -17.09
N HIS A 312 -0.61 21.72 -18.10
CA HIS A 312 -1.73 21.67 -19.02
C HIS A 312 -1.75 20.40 -19.88
N VAL A 313 -0.60 20.00 -20.45
CA VAL A 313 -0.49 18.75 -21.24
C VAL A 313 -0.83 17.52 -20.41
N ILE A 314 -0.32 17.43 -19.17
CA ILE A 314 -0.65 16.34 -18.25
C ILE A 314 -2.14 16.35 -17.91
N GLY A 315 -2.72 17.53 -17.63
CA GLY A 315 -4.16 17.66 -17.40
C GLY A 315 -4.99 17.11 -18.55
N LEU A 316 -4.66 17.44 -19.80
CA LEU A 316 -5.36 16.90 -20.97
C LEU A 316 -5.25 15.37 -21.07
N LEU A 317 -4.06 14.81 -20.85
CA LEU A 317 -3.84 13.35 -20.90
C LEU A 317 -4.57 12.62 -19.77
N LEU A 318 -4.67 13.23 -18.59
CA LEU A 318 -5.43 12.66 -17.47
C LEU A 318 -6.94 12.66 -17.76
N GLU A 319 -7.48 13.70 -18.41
CA GLU A 319 -8.88 13.70 -18.86
C GLU A 319 -9.13 12.62 -19.94
N GLU A 320 -8.16 12.39 -20.84
CA GLU A 320 -8.23 11.26 -21.77
C GLU A 320 -8.21 9.91 -21.05
N ALA A 321 -7.34 9.74 -20.05
CA ALA A 321 -7.28 8.56 -19.20
C ALA A 321 -8.59 8.34 -18.44
N TYR A 322 -9.19 9.41 -17.92
CA TYR A 322 -10.48 9.39 -17.22
C TYR A 322 -11.59 8.79 -18.09
N HIS A 323 -11.69 9.22 -19.34
CA HIS A 323 -12.69 8.68 -20.26
C HIS A 323 -12.36 7.25 -20.70
N LYS A 324 -11.09 6.94 -21.01
CA LYS A 324 -10.70 5.61 -21.48
C LYS A 324 -10.87 4.56 -20.38
N VAL A 325 -10.16 4.73 -19.26
CA VAL A 325 -10.16 3.76 -18.15
C VAL A 325 -11.53 3.74 -17.49
N GLY A 326 -12.20 4.89 -17.38
CA GLY A 326 -13.55 4.95 -16.86
C GLY A 326 -14.58 4.20 -17.71
N SER A 327 -14.40 4.19 -19.04
CA SER A 327 -15.21 3.36 -19.94
C SER A 327 -14.91 1.87 -19.76
N ASP A 328 -13.63 1.50 -19.75
CA ASP A 328 -13.20 0.09 -19.66
C ASP A 328 -13.62 -0.56 -18.33
N LEU A 329 -13.50 0.15 -17.21
CA LEU A 329 -13.89 -0.31 -15.88
C LEU A 329 -15.33 0.09 -15.47
N ASN A 330 -16.01 0.86 -16.33
CA ASN A 330 -17.34 1.43 -16.11
C ASN A 330 -17.45 2.25 -14.80
N PHE A 331 -16.37 2.89 -14.37
CA PHE A 331 -16.29 3.63 -13.11
C PHE A 331 -15.69 5.01 -13.32
N TYR A 332 -16.40 6.02 -12.82
CA TYR A 332 -16.04 7.42 -12.97
C TYR A 332 -16.00 8.04 -11.57
N PRO A 333 -14.80 8.36 -11.04
CA PRO A 333 -14.68 9.10 -9.79
C PRO A 333 -15.51 10.39 -9.84
N GLU A 334 -16.31 10.62 -8.78
CA GLU A 334 -17.09 11.86 -8.62
C GLU A 334 -16.25 12.97 -7.97
N ASP A 335 -15.22 12.58 -7.21
CA ASP A 335 -14.23 13.47 -6.63
C ASP A 335 -13.14 13.83 -7.64
N ARG A 336 -12.57 15.03 -7.51
CA ARG A 336 -11.43 15.43 -8.33
C ARG A 336 -10.17 14.74 -7.83
N ILE A 337 -9.40 14.15 -8.75
CA ILE A 337 -8.13 13.51 -8.44
C ILE A 337 -7.00 14.53 -8.57
N GLU A 338 -6.15 14.60 -7.56
CA GLU A 338 -4.99 15.49 -7.59
C GLU A 338 -3.80 14.82 -8.28
N ALA A 339 -3.17 15.55 -9.21
CA ALA A 339 -1.92 15.17 -9.83
C ALA A 339 -0.85 16.22 -9.51
N VAL A 340 0.34 15.79 -9.09
CA VAL A 340 1.42 16.68 -8.65
C VAL A 340 2.66 16.45 -9.48
N LEU A 341 3.13 17.52 -10.12
CA LEU A 341 4.33 17.55 -10.94
C LEU A 341 5.52 17.99 -10.09
N TYR A 342 6.49 17.09 -9.92
CA TYR A 342 7.76 17.38 -9.26
C TYR A 342 8.88 17.54 -10.28
N MET A 343 9.84 18.44 -10.06
CA MET A 343 11.10 18.40 -10.82
C MET A 343 11.77 17.01 -10.65
N ARG A 344 12.47 16.49 -11.67
CA ARG A 344 13.02 15.11 -11.63
C ARG A 344 13.96 14.90 -10.44
N GLU A 345 14.70 15.95 -10.08
CA GLU A 345 15.58 15.99 -8.92
C GLU A 345 14.79 15.92 -7.60
N ASN A 346 13.64 16.60 -7.52
CA ASN A 346 12.77 16.63 -6.34
C ASN A 346 11.85 15.39 -6.24
N PHE A 347 11.52 14.72 -7.36
CA PHE A 347 10.59 13.59 -7.37
C PHE A 347 11.08 12.43 -6.51
N HIS A 348 12.34 12.02 -6.66
CA HIS A 348 12.90 10.92 -5.85
C HIS A 348 13.10 11.32 -4.38
N ASP A 349 13.53 12.56 -4.14
CA ASP A 349 13.80 13.07 -2.79
C ASP A 349 12.51 13.26 -1.99
N VAL A 350 11.39 13.61 -2.64
CA VAL A 350 10.08 13.81 -2.00
C VAL A 350 9.28 12.51 -1.90
N THR A 351 9.31 11.65 -2.93
CA THR A 351 8.46 10.44 -2.96
C THR A 351 9.14 9.19 -2.38
N GLY A 352 10.47 9.19 -2.23
CA GLY A 352 11.22 7.99 -1.83
C GLY A 352 11.20 6.86 -2.87
N SER A 353 10.65 7.11 -4.07
CA SER A 353 10.45 6.10 -5.11
C SER A 353 11.77 5.62 -5.75
N PRO A 354 11.88 4.34 -6.15
CA PRO A 354 13.03 3.85 -6.88
C PRO A 354 13.28 4.64 -8.17
N SER A 355 14.53 4.76 -8.60
CA SER A 355 14.91 5.53 -9.81
C SER A 355 14.32 5.02 -11.13
N TRP A 356 13.59 3.90 -11.11
CA TRP A 356 12.89 3.32 -12.26
C TRP A 356 11.38 3.62 -12.28
N ALA A 357 10.81 4.18 -11.21
CA ALA A 357 9.40 4.57 -11.17
C ALA A 357 9.19 5.80 -12.07
N GLY A 358 8.36 5.64 -13.10
CA GLY A 358 8.05 6.71 -14.08
C GLY A 358 7.04 7.73 -13.57
N ALA A 359 6.21 7.32 -12.60
CA ALA A 359 5.28 8.11 -11.80
C ALA A 359 4.89 7.24 -10.58
N LEU A 360 4.07 7.76 -9.67
CA LEU A 360 3.61 7.03 -8.48
C LEU A 360 2.20 7.47 -8.09
N TYR A 361 1.32 6.51 -7.80
CA TYR A 361 0.05 6.73 -7.11
C TYR A 361 0.11 6.28 -5.65
N ASP A 362 -0.04 7.23 -4.72
CA ASP A 362 -0.14 6.98 -3.27
C ASP A 362 -1.35 7.72 -2.64
N GLY A 363 -2.37 7.98 -3.45
CA GLY A 363 -3.50 8.86 -3.15
C GLY A 363 -3.57 10.07 -4.09
N ARG A 364 -2.43 10.45 -4.67
CA ARG A 364 -2.30 11.45 -5.74
C ARG A 364 -1.44 10.89 -6.86
N ILE A 365 -1.62 11.37 -8.08
CA ILE A 365 -0.77 10.99 -9.22
C ILE A 365 0.49 11.86 -9.19
N LYS A 366 1.65 11.31 -8.82
CA LYS A 366 2.91 12.05 -8.75
C LYS A 366 3.72 11.81 -10.02
N VAL A 367 4.07 12.86 -10.75
CA VAL A 367 4.76 12.78 -12.06
C VAL A 367 6.07 13.58 -12.04
N PRO A 368 7.20 13.03 -12.48
CA PRO A 368 8.43 13.80 -12.68
C PRO A 368 8.30 14.69 -13.93
N ALA A 369 8.29 16.01 -13.74
CA ALA A 369 8.18 17.02 -14.79
C ALA A 369 9.41 17.13 -15.70
N GLY A 370 10.59 16.69 -15.23
CA GLY A 370 11.87 16.95 -15.90
C GLY A 370 11.91 16.46 -17.35
N GLY A 371 11.91 17.39 -18.32
CA GLY A 371 12.03 17.08 -19.75
C GLY A 371 10.73 16.71 -20.47
N VAL A 372 9.58 16.75 -19.79
CA VAL A 372 8.26 16.63 -20.43
C VAL A 372 7.88 18.01 -20.98
N THR A 373 8.17 18.25 -22.24
CA THR A 373 7.79 19.49 -22.95
C THR A 373 6.63 19.28 -23.92
N ASP A 374 6.36 18.02 -24.31
CA ASP A 374 5.33 17.64 -25.28
C ASP A 374 4.66 16.30 -24.91
N ARG A 375 3.47 16.04 -25.47
CA ARG A 375 2.81 14.73 -25.41
C ARG A 375 3.71 13.67 -26.05
N SER A 376 4.00 12.59 -25.31
CA SER A 376 4.71 11.41 -25.81
C SER A 376 3.94 10.15 -25.49
N GLU A 377 4.10 9.10 -26.31
CA GLU A 377 3.49 7.79 -26.06
C GLU A 377 3.91 7.23 -24.69
N LEU A 378 5.16 7.45 -24.27
CA LEU A 378 5.63 7.02 -22.95
C LEU A 378 4.88 7.73 -21.82
N LEU A 379 4.69 9.05 -21.92
CA LEU A 379 3.96 9.82 -20.91
C LEU A 379 2.50 9.39 -20.82
N GLU A 380 1.86 9.18 -21.96
CA GLU A 380 0.48 8.70 -22.03
C GLU A 380 0.33 7.34 -21.31
N LYS A 381 1.20 6.38 -21.62
CA LYS A 381 1.20 5.06 -20.96
C LYS A 381 1.35 5.16 -19.44
N VAL A 382 2.31 5.97 -18.98
CA VAL A 382 2.55 6.19 -17.55
C VAL A 382 1.34 6.82 -16.88
N LEU A 383 0.74 7.85 -17.46
CA LEU A 383 -0.44 8.51 -16.85
C LEU A 383 -1.66 7.59 -16.81
N PHE A 384 -1.86 6.75 -17.81
CA PHE A 384 -2.94 5.77 -17.83
C PHE A 384 -2.71 4.68 -16.77
N HIS A 385 -1.46 4.24 -16.59
CA HIS A 385 -1.06 3.33 -15.53
C HIS A 385 -1.41 3.91 -14.14
N GLU A 386 -0.92 5.10 -13.82
CA GLU A 386 -1.16 5.72 -12.51
C GLU A 386 -2.62 6.07 -12.27
N TYR A 387 -3.34 6.56 -13.28
CA TYR A 387 -4.76 6.82 -13.16
C TYR A 387 -5.55 5.53 -12.90
N THR A 388 -5.12 4.41 -13.47
CA THR A 388 -5.74 3.11 -13.21
C THR A 388 -5.61 2.70 -11.74
N HIS A 389 -4.45 2.95 -11.11
CA HIS A 389 -4.32 2.77 -9.67
C HIS A 389 -5.33 3.62 -8.89
N ALA A 390 -5.56 4.88 -9.29
CA ALA A 390 -6.54 5.74 -8.65
C ALA A 390 -7.98 5.19 -8.73
N VAL A 391 -8.34 4.62 -9.88
CA VAL A 391 -9.64 3.96 -10.10
C VAL A 391 -9.76 2.66 -9.29
N VAL A 392 -8.74 1.80 -9.34
CA VAL A 392 -8.71 0.52 -8.60
C VAL A 392 -8.77 0.75 -7.09
N HIS A 393 -8.06 1.77 -6.59
CA HIS A 393 -8.06 2.13 -5.19
C HIS A 393 -9.48 2.51 -4.71
N ARG A 394 -10.19 3.34 -5.47
CA ARG A 394 -11.59 3.74 -5.17
C ARG A 394 -12.56 2.57 -5.30
N LEU A 395 -12.46 1.79 -6.38
CA LEU A 395 -13.32 0.64 -6.62
C LEU A 395 -13.20 -0.44 -5.55
N SER A 396 -11.99 -0.63 -5.01
CA SER A 396 -11.70 -1.65 -3.99
C SER A 396 -11.77 -1.16 -2.55
N GLY A 397 -11.88 0.15 -2.33
CA GLY A 397 -11.71 0.74 -1.00
C GLY A 397 -10.32 0.45 -0.42
N ALA A 398 -9.27 0.64 -1.22
CA ALA A 398 -7.88 0.37 -0.86
C ALA A 398 -7.53 -1.09 -0.52
N ARG A 399 -8.34 -2.07 -0.95
CA ARG A 399 -8.17 -3.50 -0.60
C ARG A 399 -7.80 -4.40 -1.78
N ALA A 400 -7.55 -3.85 -2.96
CA ALA A 400 -7.09 -4.63 -4.11
C ALA A 400 -5.76 -5.34 -3.81
N PRO A 401 -5.60 -6.64 -4.11
CA PRO A 401 -4.30 -7.29 -4.03
C PRO A 401 -3.36 -6.70 -5.09
N VAL A 402 -2.06 -6.63 -4.77
CA VAL A 402 -1.07 -5.97 -5.62
C VAL A 402 -1.09 -6.50 -7.06
N TRP A 403 -1.14 -7.83 -7.25
CA TRP A 403 -1.18 -8.39 -8.60
C TRP A 403 -2.37 -7.91 -9.46
N LEU A 404 -3.55 -7.71 -8.88
CA LEU A 404 -4.72 -7.27 -9.64
C LEU A 404 -4.61 -5.78 -9.96
N ASN A 405 -4.14 -4.98 -9.00
CA ASN A 405 -3.88 -3.56 -9.19
C ASN A 405 -2.86 -3.31 -10.33
N GLU A 406 -1.71 -3.98 -10.26
CA GLU A 406 -0.64 -3.89 -11.27
C GLU A 406 -1.04 -4.49 -12.62
N GLY A 407 -1.82 -5.58 -12.60
CA GLY A 407 -2.28 -6.22 -13.83
C GLY A 407 -3.27 -5.35 -14.60
N LEU A 408 -4.20 -4.68 -13.91
CA LEU A 408 -5.13 -3.74 -14.55
C LEU A 408 -4.40 -2.49 -15.06
N ALA A 409 -3.49 -1.91 -14.27
CA ALA A 409 -2.70 -0.75 -14.69
C ALA A 409 -1.85 -1.04 -15.94
N GLN A 410 -1.22 -2.22 -16.02
CA GLN A 410 -0.50 -2.66 -17.22
C GLN A 410 -1.40 -2.95 -18.44
N ILE A 411 -2.68 -3.30 -18.24
CA ILE A 411 -3.62 -3.45 -19.36
C ILE A 411 -3.97 -2.06 -19.91
N GLU A 412 -4.30 -1.11 -19.05
CA GLU A 412 -4.70 0.24 -19.45
C GLU A 412 -3.55 1.08 -20.01
N GLU A 413 -2.31 0.84 -19.60
CA GLU A 413 -1.12 1.42 -20.27
C GLU A 413 -0.89 0.83 -21.68
N GLY A 414 -1.62 -0.22 -22.07
CA GLY A 414 -1.46 -0.89 -23.35
C GLY A 414 -0.19 -1.74 -23.47
N LYS A 415 0.31 -2.30 -22.35
CA LYS A 415 1.48 -3.19 -22.34
C LYS A 415 1.24 -4.39 -23.26
N ASP A 416 2.22 -4.85 -24.03
CA ASP A 416 2.14 -6.13 -24.74
C ASP A 416 3.01 -7.18 -24.03
N ASP A 417 2.51 -8.42 -23.92
CA ASP A 417 3.20 -9.57 -23.34
C ASP A 417 3.52 -10.65 -24.39
N SER A 418 3.35 -10.31 -25.67
CA SER A 418 3.52 -11.25 -26.79
C SER A 418 4.94 -11.82 -26.88
N ALA A 419 5.96 -11.04 -26.51
CA ALA A 419 7.35 -11.46 -26.50
C ALA A 419 7.66 -12.46 -25.37
N GLU A 420 6.87 -12.45 -24.30
CA GLU A 420 7.06 -13.23 -23.09
C GLU A 420 6.22 -14.52 -23.06
N LYS A 421 5.39 -14.77 -24.09
CA LYS A 421 4.51 -15.95 -24.18
C LYS A 421 5.22 -17.28 -23.92
N GLU A 422 6.39 -17.49 -24.54
CA GLU A 422 7.15 -18.73 -24.35
C GLU A 422 7.68 -18.83 -22.91
N ALA A 423 8.12 -17.72 -22.32
CA ALA A 423 8.59 -17.69 -20.94
C ALA A 423 7.44 -18.01 -19.95
N LEU A 424 6.25 -17.44 -20.18
CA LEU A 424 5.02 -17.71 -19.43
C LEU A 424 4.59 -19.18 -19.54
N LYS A 425 4.68 -19.77 -20.73
CA LYS A 425 4.40 -21.19 -20.97
C LYS A 425 5.33 -22.10 -20.17
N GLN A 426 6.65 -21.86 -20.24
CA GLN A 426 7.63 -22.64 -19.48
C GLN A 426 7.44 -22.48 -17.97
N PHE A 427 7.11 -21.26 -17.50
CA PHE A 427 6.75 -21.02 -16.12
C PHE A 427 5.52 -21.84 -15.70
N ALA A 428 4.46 -21.84 -16.51
CA ALA A 428 3.21 -22.54 -16.21
C ALA A 428 3.41 -24.05 -16.09
N ILE A 429 4.18 -24.67 -17.00
CA ILE A 429 4.53 -26.10 -16.92
C ILE A 429 5.24 -26.40 -15.59
N ALA A 430 6.27 -25.62 -15.25
CA ALA A 430 7.04 -25.82 -14.03
C ALA A 430 6.24 -25.54 -12.74
N ALA A 431 5.29 -24.60 -12.79
CA ALA A 431 4.42 -24.27 -11.67
C ALA A 431 3.39 -25.38 -11.39
N ARG A 432 2.84 -26.01 -12.45
CA ARG A 432 1.87 -27.10 -12.34
C ARG A 432 2.48 -28.41 -11.86
N ASP A 433 3.73 -28.71 -12.23
CA ASP A 433 4.46 -29.91 -11.77
C ASP A 433 4.73 -29.89 -10.26
N LYS A 434 4.74 -28.70 -9.65
CA LYS A 434 4.85 -28.53 -8.20
C LYS A 434 3.44 -28.44 -7.65
N LYS A 435 3.11 -29.21 -6.60
CA LYS A 435 1.82 -29.16 -5.85
C LYS A 435 1.45 -27.78 -5.24
N GLY A 436 2.10 -26.68 -5.65
CA GLY A 436 1.86 -25.31 -5.19
C GLY A 436 1.55 -24.31 -6.32
N GLY A 437 1.20 -24.78 -7.53
CA GLY A 437 0.78 -23.91 -8.65
C GLY A 437 -0.41 -23.01 -8.31
N SER A 438 -1.39 -23.52 -7.56
CA SER A 438 -2.57 -22.76 -7.09
C SER A 438 -2.24 -21.60 -6.14
N ASN A 439 -1.02 -21.55 -5.57
CA ASN A 439 -0.57 -20.50 -4.67
C ASN A 439 0.21 -19.37 -5.36
N VAL A 440 0.37 -19.38 -6.68
CA VAL A 440 1.20 -18.38 -7.38
C VAL A 440 0.68 -16.96 -7.14
N LEU A 441 -0.61 -16.71 -7.38
CA LEU A 441 -1.22 -15.38 -7.24
C LEU A 441 -1.35 -14.93 -5.78
N ARG A 442 -1.63 -15.86 -4.86
CA ARG A 442 -1.66 -15.57 -3.41
C ARG A 442 -0.34 -15.00 -2.91
N ARG A 443 0.78 -15.43 -3.49
CA ARG A 443 2.12 -14.91 -3.15
C ARG A 443 2.42 -13.54 -3.73
N LEU A 444 1.54 -13.01 -4.59
CA LEU A 444 1.62 -11.71 -5.23
C LEU A 444 0.55 -10.73 -4.71
N GLU A 445 -0.11 -11.05 -3.59
CA GLU A 445 -1.07 -10.14 -2.95
C GLU A 445 -0.40 -9.00 -2.18
N GLY A 446 0.82 -9.22 -1.68
CA GLY A 446 1.60 -8.25 -0.92
C GLY A 446 2.59 -7.42 -1.76
N SER A 447 3.23 -6.46 -1.11
CA SER A 447 4.14 -5.48 -1.74
C SER A 447 5.28 -6.12 -2.55
N PHE A 448 5.54 -5.56 -3.73
CA PHE A 448 6.66 -5.94 -4.60
C PHE A 448 7.98 -5.24 -4.22
N MET A 449 7.96 -4.26 -3.32
CA MET A 449 9.12 -3.41 -3.01
C MET A 449 10.31 -4.16 -2.39
N GLY A 450 10.05 -5.28 -1.71
CA GLY A 450 11.10 -6.14 -1.15
C GLY A 450 11.70 -7.16 -2.13
N LEU A 451 11.26 -7.17 -3.39
CA LEU A 451 11.71 -8.12 -4.40
C LEU A 451 12.99 -7.63 -5.10
N SER A 452 13.85 -8.59 -5.49
CA SER A 452 14.95 -8.28 -6.42
C SER A 452 14.39 -7.94 -7.80
N ALA A 453 15.11 -7.15 -8.60
CA ALA A 453 14.68 -6.72 -9.94
C ALA A 453 14.11 -7.87 -10.80
N ASP A 454 14.81 -9.00 -10.91
CA ASP A 454 14.33 -10.18 -11.66
C ASP A 454 13.00 -10.72 -11.14
N LYS A 455 12.79 -10.71 -9.81
CA LYS A 455 11.57 -11.22 -9.18
C LYS A 455 10.42 -10.24 -9.36
N ALA A 456 10.69 -8.94 -9.27
CA ALA A 456 9.70 -7.90 -9.54
C ALA A 456 9.22 -7.97 -11.00
N ALA A 457 10.15 -8.09 -11.97
CA ALA A 457 9.79 -8.25 -13.37
C ALA A 457 8.84 -9.45 -13.62
N TRP A 458 9.12 -10.59 -12.98
CA TRP A 458 8.22 -11.74 -13.02
C TRP A 458 6.88 -11.47 -12.30
N ALA A 459 6.88 -10.77 -11.17
CA ALA A 459 5.64 -10.42 -10.47
C ALA A 459 4.72 -9.56 -11.35
N TYR A 460 5.24 -8.52 -12.00
CA TYR A 460 4.50 -7.68 -12.95
C TYR A 460 3.99 -8.49 -14.15
N LEU A 461 4.85 -9.32 -14.75
CA LEU A 461 4.48 -10.14 -15.90
C LEU A 461 3.38 -11.16 -15.57
N LEU A 462 3.47 -11.83 -14.42
CA LEU A 462 2.45 -12.77 -13.96
C LEU A 462 1.14 -12.05 -13.66
N SER A 463 1.21 -10.87 -13.05
CA SER A 463 0.05 -10.00 -12.77
C SER A 463 -0.69 -9.60 -14.04
N LEU A 464 0.04 -9.11 -15.06
CA LEU A 464 -0.52 -8.79 -16.37
C LEU A 464 -1.18 -10.01 -17.01
N SER A 465 -0.47 -11.15 -17.03
CA SER A 465 -0.95 -12.37 -17.67
C SER A 465 -2.22 -12.93 -17.01
N SER A 466 -2.27 -12.96 -15.67
CA SER A 466 -3.44 -13.45 -14.94
C SER A 466 -4.64 -12.52 -15.05
N THR A 467 -4.42 -11.20 -15.00
CA THR A 467 -5.51 -10.23 -15.18
C THR A 467 -6.06 -10.29 -16.61
N ARG A 468 -5.20 -10.44 -17.62
CA ARG A 468 -5.66 -10.66 -19.01
C ARG A 468 -6.47 -11.92 -19.18
N TYR A 469 -6.08 -12.99 -18.49
CA TYR A 469 -6.88 -14.21 -18.47
C TYR A 469 -8.24 -13.95 -17.84
N MET A 470 -8.30 -13.24 -16.70
CA MET A 470 -9.55 -12.86 -16.07
C MET A 470 -10.46 -12.06 -17.01
N THR A 471 -9.95 -10.99 -17.61
CA THR A 471 -10.75 -10.12 -18.48
C THR A 471 -11.18 -10.82 -19.76
N ARG A 472 -10.36 -11.74 -20.31
CA ARG A 472 -10.69 -12.48 -21.53
C ARG A 472 -11.73 -13.57 -21.30
N GLU A 473 -11.60 -14.35 -20.23
CA GLU A 473 -12.48 -15.51 -20.01
C GLU A 473 -13.78 -15.13 -19.26
N PHE A 474 -13.73 -14.13 -18.38
CA PHE A 474 -14.86 -13.75 -17.53
C PHE A 474 -15.43 -12.37 -17.88
N GLY A 475 -14.71 -11.59 -18.70
CA GLY A 475 -15.12 -10.25 -19.10
C GLY A 475 -14.57 -9.15 -18.17
N VAL A 476 -14.55 -7.92 -18.67
CA VAL A 476 -14.01 -6.77 -17.93
C VAL A 476 -14.80 -6.45 -16.66
N PHE A 477 -16.12 -6.66 -16.67
CA PHE A 477 -16.99 -6.47 -15.51
C PHE A 477 -16.65 -7.39 -14.33
N SER A 478 -16.08 -8.56 -14.60
CA SER A 478 -15.69 -9.48 -13.53
C SER A 478 -14.54 -8.96 -12.68
N ALA A 479 -13.54 -8.31 -13.30
CA ALA A 479 -12.45 -7.67 -12.55
C ALA A 479 -13.00 -6.58 -11.63
N ARG A 480 -13.92 -5.76 -12.14
CA ARG A 480 -14.63 -4.75 -11.34
C ARG A 480 -15.42 -5.39 -10.19
N SER A 481 -16.20 -6.44 -10.44
CA SER A 481 -16.98 -7.10 -9.39
C SER A 481 -16.09 -7.69 -8.30
N VAL A 482 -14.89 -8.18 -8.63
CA VAL A 482 -13.90 -8.57 -7.61
C VAL A 482 -13.53 -7.36 -6.74
N LEU A 483 -13.19 -6.22 -7.35
CA LEU A 483 -12.84 -5.00 -6.62
C LEU A 483 -14.00 -4.51 -5.73
N GLU A 484 -15.23 -4.48 -6.23
CA GLU A 484 -16.40 -4.07 -5.45
C GLU A 484 -16.66 -5.02 -4.27
N ASN A 485 -16.51 -6.33 -4.46
CA ASN A 485 -16.62 -7.28 -3.35
C ASN A 485 -15.54 -7.06 -2.29
N LEU A 486 -14.31 -6.73 -2.71
CA LEU A 486 -13.25 -6.33 -1.79
C LEU A 486 -13.65 -5.04 -1.05
N ARG A 487 -14.25 -4.05 -1.72
CA ARG A 487 -14.80 -2.82 -1.09
C ARG A 487 -15.96 -3.06 -0.11
N ASP A 488 -16.63 -4.20 -0.21
CA ASP A 488 -17.65 -4.60 0.77
C ASP A 488 -17.07 -5.37 1.97
N GLY A 489 -15.75 -5.51 2.07
CA GLY A 489 -15.05 -6.14 3.19
C GLY A 489 -14.83 -7.64 3.04
N LYS A 490 -15.15 -8.21 1.87
CA LYS A 490 -14.93 -9.64 1.61
C LYS A 490 -13.44 -9.92 1.41
N GLY A 491 -12.99 -11.09 1.85
CA GLY A 491 -11.64 -11.59 1.55
C GLY A 491 -11.49 -11.96 0.07
N MET A 492 -10.25 -12.06 -0.42
CA MET A 492 -9.97 -12.31 -1.84
C MET A 492 -10.60 -13.60 -2.38
N ASP A 493 -10.60 -14.69 -1.59
CA ASP A 493 -11.26 -15.96 -1.93
C ASP A 493 -12.75 -15.79 -2.22
N GLU A 494 -13.45 -15.09 -1.32
CA GLU A 494 -14.88 -14.86 -1.41
C GLU A 494 -15.20 -13.85 -2.52
N ALA A 495 -14.43 -12.79 -2.63
CA ALA A 495 -14.58 -11.77 -3.66
C ALA A 495 -14.46 -12.37 -5.08
N LEU A 496 -13.45 -13.20 -5.29
CA LEU A 496 -13.24 -13.89 -6.57
C LEU A 496 -14.33 -14.92 -6.82
N ASN A 497 -14.73 -15.71 -5.81
CA ASN A 497 -15.79 -16.70 -5.99
C ASN A 497 -17.12 -16.06 -6.35
N ASN A 498 -17.50 -14.97 -5.68
CA ASN A 498 -18.73 -14.25 -5.97
C ASN A 498 -18.74 -13.66 -7.39
N ALA A 499 -17.58 -13.15 -7.86
CA ALA A 499 -17.48 -12.52 -9.17
C ALA A 499 -17.34 -13.53 -10.34
N LEU A 500 -16.63 -14.63 -10.13
CA LEU A 500 -16.25 -15.58 -11.20
C LEU A 500 -16.97 -16.93 -11.12
N SER A 501 -17.70 -17.21 -10.03
CA SER A 501 -18.32 -18.51 -9.73
C SER A 501 -17.34 -19.69 -9.65
N ILE A 502 -16.05 -19.42 -9.45
CA ILE A 502 -14.99 -20.43 -9.26
C ILE A 502 -14.13 -20.08 -8.05
N SER A 503 -13.48 -21.05 -7.42
CA SER A 503 -12.54 -20.75 -6.34
C SER A 503 -11.30 -20.05 -6.87
N TYR A 504 -10.60 -19.32 -6.00
CA TYR A 504 -9.35 -18.66 -6.36
C TYR A 504 -8.27 -19.65 -6.82
N ASP A 505 -8.18 -20.81 -6.16
CA ASP A 505 -7.26 -21.87 -6.57
C ASP A 505 -7.61 -22.39 -7.98
N ASN A 506 -8.90 -22.60 -8.27
CA ASN A 506 -9.34 -23.03 -9.60
C ASN A 506 -9.09 -21.96 -10.68
N PHE A 507 -9.24 -20.68 -10.34
CA PHE A 507 -8.89 -19.59 -11.25
C PHE A 507 -7.40 -19.61 -11.59
N CYS A 508 -6.54 -19.74 -10.58
CA CYS A 508 -5.09 -19.81 -10.77
C CYS A 508 -4.70 -21.03 -11.63
N ASP A 509 -5.28 -22.20 -11.35
CA ASP A 509 -5.00 -23.42 -12.11
C ASP A 509 -5.51 -23.33 -13.55
N ALA A 510 -6.69 -22.75 -13.77
CA ALA A 510 -7.25 -22.54 -15.10
C ALA A 510 -6.41 -21.55 -15.93
N TRP A 511 -5.95 -20.45 -15.31
CA TRP A 511 -5.00 -19.52 -15.92
C TRP A 511 -3.69 -20.21 -16.32
N LEU A 512 -3.04 -20.92 -15.39
CA LEU A 512 -1.80 -21.66 -15.69
C LEU A 512 -2.01 -22.71 -16.80
N THR A 513 -3.16 -23.38 -16.82
CA THR A 513 -3.52 -24.34 -17.88
C THR A 513 -3.68 -23.65 -19.24
N SER A 514 -4.26 -22.44 -19.27
CA SER A 514 -4.39 -21.65 -20.49
C SER A 514 -3.03 -21.28 -21.09
N LEU A 515 -2.03 -20.99 -20.25
CA LEU A 515 -0.67 -20.67 -20.69
C LEU A 515 0.09 -21.89 -21.23
N SER A 516 -0.20 -23.09 -20.71
CA SER A 516 0.47 -24.31 -21.17
C SER A 516 -0.09 -24.86 -22.49
N ASN A 517 -1.35 -24.56 -22.80
CA ASN A 517 -2.07 -25.12 -23.95
C ASN A 517 -2.06 -24.21 -25.19
N GLY A 518 -1.76 -22.92 -25.02
CA GLY A 518 -1.42 -21.98 -26.12
C GLY A 518 0.01 -22.17 -26.58
#